data_AF-A0AA37X560-F1
#
_entry.id   AF-A0AA37X560-F1
#
_cell.length_a   1.000
_cell.length_b   1.000
_cell.length_c   1.000
_cell.angle_alpha   90.00
_cell.angle_beta   90.00
_cell.angle_gamma   90.00
#
_symmetry.space_group_name_H-M   'P 1'
#
loop_
_entity.id
_entity.type
_entity.pdbx_description
1 polymer ?
#
loop_
_entity_poly.entity_id
_entity_poly.type
_entity_poly.pdbx_seq_one_letter_code
_entity_poly.pdbx_strand_id
1 'polypeptide(L)'
;MNGTDRRMLLRKKDLVEALGVAKSTVADWVGEFHVFIPTVKEGAVTLYKPEAIDVLNSIKKMREQNLPKQEIYALLQQQGFPVTVEEAAEDVQKALGKLDARKQLLDVMNQVGNALEKLADQEEAIEYIEKRQNTLSDHQKFLSEQQSAQDGRMTDLERTVQQLAAQLEAARTEIASTRAELEKRKKPWWKFGR
;
A
#
# COMPACT_ATOMS: atom_id res chain seq x y z
N MET A 1 -6.45 -44.67 45.86
CA MET A 1 -5.04 -44.20 45.87
C MET A 1 -5.01 -43.01 44.92
N ASN A 2 -4.78 -41.76 45.33
CA ASN A 2 -3.49 -41.24 45.77
C ASN A 2 -3.66 -40.13 46.82
N GLY A 3 -3.30 -40.47 48.07
CA GLY A 3 -3.15 -39.53 49.18
C GLY A 3 -1.71 -39.02 49.30
N THR A 4 -1.06 -38.68 48.18
CA THR A 4 0.38 -38.39 48.16
C THR A 4 0.77 -36.96 47.79
N ASP A 5 -0.13 -36.12 47.26
CA ASP A 5 0.24 -34.77 46.77
C ASP A 5 -0.07 -33.60 47.70
N ARG A 6 -0.44 -33.86 48.96
CA ARG A 6 -0.60 -32.78 49.96
C ARG A 6 0.71 -32.19 50.47
N ARG A 7 1.88 -32.74 50.08
CA ARG A 7 3.16 -32.40 50.73
C ARG A 7 4.02 -31.35 50.04
N MET A 8 3.67 -30.87 48.85
CA MET A 8 4.47 -29.84 48.17
C MET A 8 3.59 -28.81 47.44
N LEU A 9 2.58 -28.30 48.14
CA LEU A 9 1.88 -27.11 47.68
C LEU A 9 2.80 -25.90 47.89
N LEU A 10 3.15 -25.25 46.79
CA LEU A 10 4.09 -24.15 46.73
C LEU A 10 3.37 -22.82 46.92
N ARG A 11 4.01 -21.89 47.60
CA ARG A 11 3.59 -20.49 47.65
C ARG A 11 4.23 -19.74 46.48
N LYS A 12 3.68 -18.56 46.19
CA LYS A 12 4.24 -17.65 45.19
C LYS A 12 5.72 -17.32 45.42
N LYS A 13 6.20 -17.33 46.67
CA LYS A 13 7.62 -17.14 47.01
C LYS A 13 8.48 -18.30 46.49
N ASP A 14 8.00 -19.51 46.62
CA ASP A 14 8.72 -20.72 46.21
C ASP A 14 8.80 -20.82 44.68
N LEU A 15 7.77 -20.33 43.96
CA LEU A 15 7.82 -20.19 42.49
C LEU A 15 8.89 -19.19 42.04
N VAL A 16 9.03 -18.06 42.76
CA VAL A 16 10.05 -17.04 42.46
C VAL A 16 11.45 -17.61 42.66
N GLU A 17 11.66 -18.34 43.75
CA GLU A 17 12.94 -18.99 44.06
C GLU A 17 13.29 -20.09 43.05
N ALA A 18 12.31 -20.92 42.65
CA ALA A 18 12.52 -21.98 41.68
C ALA A 18 12.82 -21.48 40.25
N LEU A 19 12.21 -20.36 39.83
CA LEU A 19 12.34 -19.83 38.47
C LEU A 19 13.47 -18.80 38.32
N GLY A 20 13.96 -18.23 39.42
CA GLY A 20 14.99 -17.20 39.44
C GLY A 20 14.59 -15.91 38.72
N VAL A 21 13.29 -15.57 38.70
CA VAL A 21 12.75 -14.37 38.03
C VAL A 21 12.11 -13.42 39.05
N ALA A 22 11.90 -12.15 38.67
CA ALA A 22 11.31 -11.17 39.57
C ALA A 22 9.89 -11.55 40.00
N LYS A 23 9.52 -11.18 41.24
CA LYS A 23 8.19 -11.45 41.81
C LYS A 23 7.04 -10.84 40.99
N SER A 24 7.26 -9.69 40.36
CA SER A 24 6.31 -9.06 39.44
C SER A 24 6.10 -9.93 38.21
N THR A 25 7.17 -10.39 37.57
CA THR A 25 7.11 -11.25 36.38
C THR A 25 6.34 -12.55 36.64
N VAL A 26 6.56 -13.21 37.78
CA VAL A 26 5.76 -14.38 38.17
C VAL A 26 4.30 -14.01 38.39
N ALA A 27 4.01 -12.84 38.99
CA ALA A 27 2.64 -12.37 39.16
C ALA A 27 1.94 -12.18 37.81
N ASP A 28 2.64 -11.56 36.86
CA ASP A 28 2.13 -11.25 35.53
C ASP A 28 1.87 -12.55 34.76
N TRP A 29 2.82 -13.49 34.77
CA TRP A 29 2.61 -14.79 34.11
C TRP A 29 1.50 -15.61 34.75
N VAL A 30 1.41 -15.61 36.08
CA VAL A 30 0.32 -16.29 36.78
C VAL A 30 -1.03 -15.69 36.42
N GLY A 31 -1.16 -14.37 36.30
CA GLY A 31 -2.41 -13.74 35.86
C GLY A 31 -2.70 -14.00 34.39
N GLU A 32 -1.68 -13.86 33.53
CA GLU A 32 -1.82 -13.99 32.08
C GLU A 32 -2.10 -15.41 31.63
N PHE A 33 -1.60 -16.43 32.33
CA PHE A 33 -1.68 -17.85 31.94
C PHE A 33 -2.31 -18.72 33.04
N HIS A 34 -3.13 -18.13 33.93
CA HIS A 34 -3.78 -18.83 35.05
C HIS A 34 -4.50 -20.12 34.65
N VAL A 35 -5.05 -20.18 33.43
CA VAL A 35 -5.77 -21.33 32.85
C VAL A 35 -4.92 -22.60 32.81
N PHE A 36 -3.61 -22.46 32.62
CA PHE A 36 -2.67 -23.59 32.54
C PHE A 36 -1.89 -23.82 33.82
N ILE A 37 -2.03 -22.95 34.82
CA ILE A 37 -1.22 -22.98 36.03
C ILE A 37 -2.04 -23.67 37.12
N PRO A 38 -1.67 -24.90 37.54
CA PRO A 38 -2.48 -25.62 38.50
C PRO A 38 -2.42 -24.96 39.88
N THR A 39 -3.57 -24.44 40.32
CA THR A 39 -3.72 -23.80 41.64
C THR A 39 -4.67 -24.57 42.53
N VAL A 40 -4.52 -24.40 43.84
CA VAL A 40 -5.39 -24.91 44.90
C VAL A 40 -5.66 -23.75 45.84
N LYS A 41 -6.94 -23.33 45.96
CA LYS A 41 -7.34 -22.28 46.91
C LYS A 41 -7.62 -22.92 48.27
N GLU A 42 -6.76 -22.67 49.26
CA GLU A 42 -7.01 -23.04 50.66
C GLU A 42 -7.42 -21.78 51.44
N GLY A 43 -8.73 -21.53 51.51
CA GLY A 43 -9.30 -20.34 52.16
C GLY A 43 -8.91 -19.04 51.42
N ALA A 44 -8.22 -18.12 52.12
CA ALA A 44 -7.75 -16.85 51.54
C ALA A 44 -6.39 -16.96 50.83
N VAL A 45 -5.78 -18.15 50.78
CA VAL A 45 -4.43 -18.35 50.25
C VAL A 45 -4.49 -19.22 48.99
N THR A 46 -3.90 -18.71 47.90
CA THR A 46 -3.66 -19.48 46.67
C THR A 46 -2.34 -20.23 46.79
N LEU A 47 -2.41 -21.55 46.69
CA LEU A 47 -1.27 -22.45 46.61
C LEU A 47 -1.14 -22.98 45.19
N TYR A 48 0.08 -23.31 44.79
CA TYR A 48 0.42 -23.79 43.46
C TYR A 48 0.89 -25.23 43.57
N LYS A 49 0.44 -26.09 42.65
CA LYS A 49 0.96 -27.44 42.59
C LYS A 49 2.38 -27.44 41.97
N PRO A 50 3.24 -28.43 42.23
CA PRO A 50 4.61 -28.44 41.68
C PRO A 50 4.63 -28.38 40.15
N GLU A 51 3.61 -28.90 39.45
CA GLU A 51 3.47 -28.83 38.00
C GLU A 51 3.36 -27.37 37.47
N ALA A 52 2.99 -26.42 38.33
CA ALA A 52 3.01 -25.00 37.99
C ALA A 52 4.43 -24.50 37.66
N ILE A 53 5.47 -25.08 38.26
CA ILE A 53 6.86 -24.75 37.95
C ILE A 53 7.18 -25.14 36.52
N ASP A 54 6.72 -26.31 36.07
CA ASP A 54 7.00 -26.81 34.72
C ASP A 54 6.36 -25.92 33.65
N VAL A 55 5.10 -25.52 33.89
CA VAL A 55 4.37 -24.58 33.02
C VAL A 55 5.09 -23.22 32.98
N LEU A 56 5.48 -22.67 34.12
CA LEU A 56 6.15 -21.37 34.19
C LEU A 56 7.56 -21.42 33.61
N ASN A 57 8.28 -22.53 33.70
CA ASN A 57 9.56 -22.75 33.02
C ASN A 57 9.39 -22.79 31.49
N SER A 58 8.34 -23.42 31.00
CA SER A 58 7.99 -23.39 29.57
C SER A 58 7.67 -21.98 29.10
N ILE A 59 6.86 -21.23 29.86
CA ILE A 59 6.55 -19.82 29.57
C ILE A 59 7.83 -18.98 29.56
N LYS A 60 8.73 -19.18 30.53
CA LYS A 60 10.02 -18.49 30.60
C LYS A 60 10.83 -18.68 29.32
N LYS A 61 11.02 -19.93 28.86
CA LYS A 61 11.74 -20.22 27.61
C LYS A 61 11.11 -19.56 26.40
N MET A 62 9.77 -19.56 26.32
CA MET A 62 9.05 -18.93 25.21
C MET A 62 9.14 -17.40 25.24
N ARG A 63 9.14 -16.79 26.43
CA ARG A 63 9.33 -15.34 26.61
C ARG A 63 10.76 -14.91 26.30
N GLU A 64 11.77 -15.73 26.62
CA GLU A 64 13.16 -15.51 26.19
C GLU A 64 13.32 -15.57 24.67
N GLN A 65 12.46 -16.34 23.98
CA GLN A 65 12.38 -16.38 22.51
C GLN A 65 11.54 -15.24 21.91
N ASN A 66 11.09 -14.27 22.72
CA ASN A 66 10.22 -13.17 22.32
C ASN A 66 8.90 -13.60 21.65
N LEU A 67 8.38 -14.79 22.01
CA LEU A 67 7.11 -15.25 21.44
C LEU A 67 5.94 -14.38 21.95
N PRO A 68 5.02 -13.98 21.05
CA PRO A 68 3.84 -13.23 21.44
C PRO A 68 2.91 -14.12 22.28
N LYS A 69 2.16 -13.48 23.19
CA LYS A 69 1.27 -14.17 24.14
C LYS A 69 0.38 -15.23 23.50
N GLN A 70 -0.20 -14.94 22.32
CA GLN A 70 -1.11 -15.85 21.62
C GLN A 70 -0.42 -17.16 21.18
N GLU A 71 0.84 -17.09 20.77
CA GLU A 71 1.61 -18.28 20.37
C GLU A 71 2.01 -19.12 21.58
N ILE A 72 2.36 -18.47 22.70
CA ILE A 72 2.61 -19.16 23.98
C ILE A 72 1.38 -19.96 24.40
N TYR A 73 0.18 -19.38 24.27
CA TYR A 73 -1.08 -20.07 24.56
C TYR A 73 -1.28 -21.32 23.69
N ALA A 74 -1.05 -21.21 22.38
CA ALA A 74 -1.18 -22.34 21.46
C ALA A 74 -0.17 -23.46 21.76
N LEU A 75 1.07 -23.09 22.09
CA LEU A 75 2.13 -24.06 22.40
C LEU A 75 1.88 -24.77 23.73
N LEU A 76 1.43 -24.06 24.78
CA LEU A 76 1.06 -24.68 26.06
C LEU A 76 -0.10 -25.66 25.89
N GLN A 77 -1.07 -25.34 25.03
CA GLN A 77 -2.17 -26.24 24.70
C GLN A 77 -1.69 -27.49 23.92
N GLN A 78 -0.78 -27.32 22.97
CA GLN A 78 -0.17 -28.43 22.22
C GLN A 78 0.71 -29.32 23.10
N GLN A 79 1.40 -28.75 24.09
CA GLN A 79 2.22 -29.47 25.06
C GLN A 79 1.40 -30.30 26.05
N GLY A 80 0.07 -30.18 26.03
CA GLY A 80 -0.83 -31.03 26.79
C GLY A 80 -0.91 -30.69 28.28
N PHE A 81 -0.57 -29.46 28.68
CA PHE A 81 -0.72 -29.05 30.07
C PHE A 81 -2.21 -29.09 30.48
N PRO A 82 -2.56 -29.75 31.60
CA PRO A 82 -3.93 -29.91 32.03
C PRO A 82 -4.52 -28.55 32.42
N VAL A 83 -5.56 -28.13 31.70
CA VAL A 83 -6.35 -26.94 32.04
C VAL A 83 -7.09 -27.22 33.34
N THR A 84 -6.85 -26.43 34.39
CA THR A 84 -7.55 -26.60 35.66
C THR A 84 -9.00 -26.14 35.52
N VAL A 85 -9.93 -27.12 35.56
CA VAL A 85 -11.35 -26.99 35.19
C VAL A 85 -12.22 -26.35 36.30
N GLU A 86 -11.66 -25.90 37.42
CA GLU A 86 -12.49 -25.34 38.53
C GLU A 86 -13.14 -23.98 38.22
N GLU A 87 -12.77 -23.30 37.12
CA GLU A 87 -13.46 -22.10 36.60
C GLU A 87 -14.09 -22.31 35.20
N ALA A 88 -14.18 -23.55 34.69
CA ALA A 88 -14.72 -23.82 33.35
C ALA A 88 -16.25 -23.71 33.25
N ALA A 89 -16.97 -23.51 34.36
CA ALA A 89 -18.42 -23.34 34.36
C ALA A 89 -18.85 -21.93 33.92
N GLU A 90 -18.02 -20.90 34.10
CA GLU A 90 -18.30 -19.54 33.58
C GLU A 90 -17.96 -19.43 32.08
N ASP A 91 -17.04 -20.25 31.57
CA ASP A 91 -16.62 -20.22 30.16
C ASP A 91 -17.59 -20.92 29.19
N VAL A 92 -18.58 -21.69 29.67
CA VAL A 92 -19.67 -22.19 28.81
C VAL A 92 -20.56 -21.03 28.32
N GLN A 93 -20.62 -19.92 29.08
CA GLN A 93 -21.25 -18.68 28.63
C GLN A 93 -20.41 -17.94 27.58
N LYS A 94 -19.09 -18.17 27.54
CA LYS A 94 -18.16 -17.67 26.51
C LYS A 94 -18.13 -18.54 25.26
N ALA A 95 -18.51 -19.82 25.35
CA ALA A 95 -18.70 -20.69 24.19
C ALA A 95 -19.89 -20.26 23.31
N LEU A 96 -20.87 -19.51 23.86
CA LEU A 96 -21.86 -18.76 23.07
C LEU A 96 -21.22 -17.65 22.20
N GLY A 97 -19.99 -17.22 22.51
CA GLY A 97 -19.16 -16.37 21.65
C GLY A 97 -18.60 -17.05 20.39
N LYS A 98 -18.71 -18.38 20.25
CA LYS A 98 -18.40 -19.07 18.98
C LYS A 98 -19.45 -18.78 17.88
N LEU A 99 -20.68 -18.43 18.26
CA LEU A 99 -21.67 -17.88 17.33
C LEU A 99 -21.25 -16.50 16.83
N ASP A 100 -20.65 -15.67 17.68
CA ASP A 100 -20.09 -14.36 17.31
C ASP A 100 -18.88 -14.49 16.39
N ALA A 101 -17.97 -15.44 16.63
CA ALA A 101 -16.83 -15.67 15.74
C ALA A 101 -17.28 -16.11 14.32
N ARG A 102 -18.33 -16.95 14.23
CA ARG A 102 -18.91 -17.37 12.95
C ARG A 102 -19.64 -16.21 12.25
N LYS A 103 -20.31 -15.35 13.02
CA LYS A 103 -20.98 -14.15 12.51
C LYS A 103 -19.97 -13.11 12.02
N GLN A 104 -18.91 -12.88 12.76
CA GLN A 104 -17.79 -12.01 12.35
C GLN A 104 -17.10 -12.54 11.10
N LEU A 105 -16.90 -13.86 10.98
CA LEU A 105 -16.35 -14.46 9.77
C LEU A 105 -17.28 -14.24 8.56
N LEU A 106 -18.60 -14.40 8.74
CA LEU A 106 -19.59 -14.15 7.70
C LEU A 106 -19.62 -12.66 7.29
N ASP A 107 -19.51 -11.74 8.25
CA ASP A 107 -19.44 -10.30 7.98
C ASP A 107 -18.17 -9.94 7.20
N VAL A 108 -17.02 -10.53 7.56
CA VAL A 108 -15.76 -10.38 6.81
C VAL A 108 -15.89 -10.96 5.41
N MET A 109 -16.50 -12.15 5.25
CA MET A 109 -16.71 -12.75 3.92
C MET A 109 -17.62 -11.89 3.04
N ASN A 110 -18.68 -11.29 3.61
CA ASN A 110 -19.55 -10.35 2.89
C ASN A 110 -18.80 -9.07 2.51
N GLN A 111 -17.95 -8.55 3.39
CA GLN A 111 -17.10 -7.39 3.07
C GLN A 111 -16.08 -7.70 1.97
N VAL A 112 -15.47 -8.89 2.00
CA VAL A 112 -14.55 -9.35 0.97
C VAL A 112 -15.29 -9.56 -0.35
N GLY A 113 -16.49 -10.15 -0.33
CA GLY A 113 -17.34 -10.29 -1.52
C GLY A 113 -17.67 -8.94 -2.16
N ASN A 114 -18.12 -7.97 -1.36
CA ASN A 114 -18.40 -6.61 -1.82
C ASN A 114 -17.14 -5.88 -2.31
N ALA A 115 -15.97 -6.17 -1.73
CA ALA A 115 -14.70 -5.59 -2.17
C ALA A 115 -14.24 -6.20 -3.51
N LEU A 116 -14.43 -7.51 -3.71
CA LEU A 116 -14.13 -8.19 -4.98
C LEU A 116 -15.04 -7.71 -6.11
N GLU A 117 -16.32 -7.51 -5.84
CA GLU A 117 -17.26 -6.93 -6.81
C GLU A 117 -16.83 -5.52 -7.22
N LYS A 118 -16.45 -4.67 -6.26
CA LYS A 118 -15.89 -3.33 -6.55
C LYS A 118 -14.56 -3.37 -7.30
N LEU A 119 -13.73 -4.40 -7.09
CA LEU A 119 -12.48 -4.58 -7.83
C LEU A 119 -12.75 -4.96 -9.29
N ALA A 120 -13.75 -5.80 -9.56
CA ALA A 120 -14.18 -6.12 -10.91
C ALA A 120 -14.69 -4.87 -11.65
N ASP A 121 -15.51 -4.05 -10.99
CA ASP A 121 -15.97 -2.76 -11.54
C ASP A 121 -14.79 -1.80 -11.80
N GLN A 122 -13.76 -1.84 -10.95
CA GLN A 122 -12.54 -1.04 -11.13
C GLN A 122 -11.70 -1.52 -12.30
N GLU A 123 -11.66 -2.83 -12.58
CA GLU A 123 -10.91 -3.39 -13.71
C GLU A 123 -11.50 -2.93 -15.05
N GLU A 124 -12.83 -2.91 -15.18
CA GLU A 124 -13.51 -2.34 -16.35
C GLU A 124 -13.24 -0.83 -16.50
N ALA A 125 -13.23 -0.08 -15.39
CA ALA A 125 -12.92 1.34 -15.41
C ALA A 125 -11.47 1.62 -15.84
N ILE A 126 -10.53 0.79 -15.41
CA ILE A 126 -9.12 0.86 -15.82
C ILE A 126 -9.01 0.59 -17.32
N GLU A 127 -9.63 -0.48 -17.83
CA GLU A 127 -9.61 -0.81 -19.26
C GLU A 127 -10.20 0.33 -20.12
N TYR A 128 -11.28 0.95 -19.65
CA TYR A 128 -11.87 2.11 -20.30
C TYR A 128 -10.91 3.31 -20.34
N ILE A 129 -10.22 3.60 -19.23
CA ILE A 129 -9.25 4.69 -19.14
C ILE A 129 -8.06 4.42 -20.08
N GLU A 130 -7.54 3.20 -20.12
CA GLU A 130 -6.44 2.82 -21.01
C GLU A 130 -6.83 2.99 -22.49
N LYS A 131 -8.01 2.52 -22.89
CA LYS A 131 -8.55 2.72 -24.26
C LYS A 131 -8.65 4.21 -24.61
N ARG A 132 -9.16 5.02 -23.69
CA ARG A 132 -9.25 6.47 -23.88
C ARG A 132 -7.88 7.12 -23.99
N GLN A 133 -6.91 6.70 -23.19
CA GLN A 133 -5.55 7.23 -23.21
C GLN A 133 -4.82 6.90 -24.52
N ASN A 134 -4.98 5.67 -25.03
CA ASN A 134 -4.45 5.27 -26.33
C ASN A 134 -5.04 6.11 -27.46
N THR A 135 -6.36 6.33 -27.45
CA THR A 135 -7.04 7.15 -28.45
C THR A 135 -6.56 8.61 -28.42
N LEU A 136 -6.35 9.18 -27.23
CA LEU A 136 -5.80 10.53 -27.07
C LEU A 136 -4.35 10.62 -27.57
N SER A 137 -3.54 9.60 -27.31
CA SER A 137 -2.16 9.51 -27.79
C SER A 137 -2.11 9.50 -29.32
N ASP A 138 -2.97 8.71 -29.96
CA ASP A 138 -3.06 8.66 -31.42
C ASP A 138 -3.53 10.00 -32.01
N HIS A 139 -4.51 10.65 -31.37
CA HIS A 139 -4.96 11.97 -31.79
C HIS A 139 -3.85 13.02 -31.65
N GLN A 140 -3.06 12.97 -30.58
CA GLN A 140 -1.94 13.88 -30.37
C GLN A 140 -0.85 13.70 -31.44
N LYS A 141 -0.52 12.45 -31.81
CA LYS A 141 0.41 12.16 -32.91
C LYS A 141 -0.10 12.72 -34.24
N PHE A 142 -1.37 12.48 -34.55
CA PHE A 142 -1.99 12.99 -35.76
C PHE A 142 -1.94 14.53 -35.85
N LEU A 143 -2.27 15.23 -34.75
CA LEU A 143 -2.19 16.69 -34.70
C LEU A 143 -0.75 17.19 -34.86
N SER A 144 0.22 16.51 -34.24
CA SER A 144 1.64 16.84 -34.38
C SER A 144 2.13 16.70 -35.83
N GLU A 145 1.73 15.62 -36.52
CA GLU A 145 2.06 15.42 -37.94
C GLU A 145 1.40 16.47 -38.83
N GLN A 146 0.14 16.80 -38.56
CA GLN A 146 -0.59 17.84 -39.29
C GLN A 146 0.06 19.22 -39.11
N GLN A 147 0.50 19.55 -37.89
CA GLN A 147 1.17 20.81 -37.60
C GLN A 147 2.51 20.90 -38.33
N SER A 148 3.34 19.86 -38.29
CA SER A 148 4.60 19.79 -39.04
C SER A 148 4.38 19.98 -40.55
N ALA A 149 3.33 19.38 -41.11
CA ALA A 149 2.98 19.56 -42.52
C ALA A 149 2.53 21.00 -42.84
N GLN A 150 1.80 21.65 -41.93
CA GLN A 150 1.41 23.05 -42.08
C GLN A 150 2.61 23.99 -41.99
N ASP A 151 3.52 23.77 -41.05
CA ASP A 151 4.74 24.55 -40.88
C ASP A 151 5.64 24.46 -42.13
N GLY A 152 5.75 23.26 -42.72
CA GLY A 152 6.45 23.06 -43.99
C GLY A 152 5.82 23.88 -45.13
N ARG A 153 4.49 23.84 -45.28
CA ARG A 153 3.79 24.65 -46.28
C ARG A 153 3.95 26.14 -46.05
N MET A 154 3.95 26.58 -44.79
CA MET A 154 4.14 27.99 -44.43
C MET A 154 5.55 28.46 -44.81
N THR A 155 6.57 27.64 -44.52
CA THR A 155 7.96 27.91 -44.91
C THR A 155 8.11 28.02 -46.43
N ASP A 156 7.47 27.11 -47.19
CA ASP A 156 7.48 27.17 -48.65
C ASP A 156 6.78 28.42 -49.18
N LEU A 157 5.62 28.77 -48.62
CA LEU A 157 4.90 30.00 -48.96
C LEU A 157 5.74 31.24 -48.68
N GLU A 158 6.38 31.33 -47.51
CA GLU A 158 7.28 32.44 -47.17
C GLU A 158 8.42 32.56 -48.18
N ARG A 159 9.01 31.43 -48.59
CA ARG A 159 10.05 31.42 -49.62
C ARG A 159 9.55 31.94 -50.95
N THR A 160 8.36 31.53 -51.40
CA THR A 160 7.77 32.03 -52.65
C THR A 160 7.46 33.52 -52.59
N VAL A 161 6.95 34.01 -51.46
CA VAL A 161 6.68 35.44 -51.24
C VAL A 161 7.98 36.24 -51.30
N GLN A 162 9.06 35.77 -50.67
CA GLN A 162 10.38 36.41 -50.74
C GLN A 162 10.93 36.45 -52.17
N GLN A 163 10.78 35.36 -52.93
CA GLN A 163 11.21 35.30 -54.32
C GLN A 163 10.44 36.28 -55.21
N LEU A 164 9.11 36.34 -55.07
CA LEU A 164 8.27 37.29 -55.80
C LEU A 164 8.59 38.73 -55.42
N ALA A 165 8.84 39.02 -54.14
CA ALA A 165 9.27 40.33 -53.70
C ALA A 165 10.60 40.76 -54.35
N ALA A 166 11.58 39.87 -54.40
CA ALA A 166 12.86 40.13 -55.08
C ALA A 166 12.69 40.36 -56.59
N GLN A 167 11.82 39.59 -57.25
CA GLN A 167 11.51 39.78 -58.67
C GLN A 167 10.83 41.13 -58.94
N LEU A 168 9.89 41.55 -58.07
CA LEU A 168 9.24 42.84 -58.18
C LEU A 168 10.23 44.00 -58.02
N GLU A 169 11.17 43.91 -57.08
CA GLU A 169 12.20 44.93 -56.90
C GLU A 169 13.16 44.98 -58.11
N ALA A 170 13.59 43.83 -58.64
CA ALA A 170 14.38 43.77 -59.86
C ALA A 170 13.66 44.43 -61.05
N ALA A 171 12.40 44.07 -61.30
CA ALA A 171 11.58 44.67 -62.35
C ALA A 171 11.40 46.19 -62.16
N ARG A 172 11.22 46.65 -60.92
CA ARG A 172 11.15 48.10 -60.60
C ARG A 172 12.44 48.82 -60.97
N THR A 173 13.60 48.23 -60.65
CA THR A 173 14.90 48.83 -61.00
C THR A 173 15.16 48.86 -62.51
N GLU A 174 14.75 47.82 -63.25
CA GLU A 174 14.83 47.78 -64.71
C GLU A 174 13.90 48.81 -65.37
N ILE A 175 12.67 48.96 -64.87
CA ILE A 175 11.76 50.01 -65.34
C ILE A 175 12.34 51.40 -65.06
N ALA A 176 12.97 51.59 -63.89
CA ALA A 176 13.61 52.87 -63.55
C ALA A 176 14.81 53.18 -64.46
N SER A 177 15.66 52.19 -64.75
CA SER A 177 16.82 52.35 -65.64
C SER A 177 16.42 52.64 -67.08
N THR A 178 15.47 51.87 -67.63
CA THR A 178 14.93 52.07 -68.99
C THR A 178 14.24 53.43 -69.13
N ARG A 179 13.49 53.88 -68.13
CA ARG A 179 12.91 55.24 -68.10
C ARG A 179 14.00 56.32 -68.11
N ALA A 180 15.05 56.17 -67.31
CA ALA A 180 16.16 57.11 -67.26
C ALA A 180 16.93 57.18 -68.61
N GLU A 181 17.10 56.04 -69.29
CA GLU A 181 17.71 56.00 -70.62
C GLU A 181 16.83 56.69 -71.69
N LEU A 182 15.52 56.47 -71.66
CA LEU A 182 14.58 57.14 -72.56
C LEU A 182 14.62 58.66 -72.39
N GLU A 183 14.66 59.16 -71.16
CA GLU A 183 14.79 60.60 -70.90
C GLU A 183 16.11 61.19 -71.43
N LYS A 184 17.22 60.44 -71.36
CA LYS A 184 18.49 60.87 -71.98
C LYS A 184 18.40 60.95 -73.51
N ARG A 185 17.63 60.04 -74.14
CA ARG A 185 17.43 60.01 -75.60
C ARG A 185 16.44 61.07 -76.10
N LYS A 186 15.51 61.53 -75.26
CA LYS A 186 14.59 62.64 -75.56
C LYS A 186 15.28 64.01 -75.62
N LYS A 187 16.62 64.08 -75.53
CA LYS A 187 17.34 65.34 -75.75
C LYS A 187 16.96 65.91 -77.12
N PRO A 188 16.47 67.16 -77.16
CA PRO A 188 15.87 67.70 -78.36
C PRO A 188 16.88 67.86 -79.49
N TRP A 189 16.61 67.17 -80.61
CA TRP A 189 17.41 67.20 -81.85
C TRP A 189 17.54 68.62 -82.44
N TRP A 190 16.61 69.53 -82.10
CA TRP A 190 16.65 70.94 -82.53
C TRP A 190 17.71 71.80 -81.81
N LYS A 191 18.47 71.28 -80.84
CA LYS A 191 19.56 72.03 -80.19
C LYS A 191 20.91 71.99 -80.93
N PHE A 192 21.03 71.25 -82.04
CA PHE A 192 22.28 71.09 -82.80
C PHE A 192 22.30 71.79 -84.17
N GLY A 193 21.27 72.55 -84.54
CA GLY A 193 21.24 73.33 -85.78
C GLY A 193 21.25 74.82 -85.51
N ARG A 194 22.44 75.41 -85.32
CA ARG A 194 22.68 76.85 -85.49
C ARG A 194 24.13 77.08 -85.90
#